data_AF-A0A3D3LYQ1-F1
#
_entry.id   AF-A0A3D3LYQ1-F1
#
_cell.length_a   1.000
_cell.length_b   1.000
_cell.length_c   1.000
_cell.angle_alpha   90.00
_cell.angle_beta   90.00
_cell.angle_gamma   90.00
#
_symmetry.space_group_name_H-M   'P 1'
#
loop_
_entity.id
_entity.type
_entity.pdbx_description
1 polymer ?
#
loop_
_entity_poly.entity_id
_entity_poly.type
_entity_poly.pdbx_seq_one_letter_code
_entity_poly.pdbx_strand_id
1 'polypeptide(L)'
;MGQRKQDEPSEFTLAVHAEIRGWMGKRNMSQRQLSEASGITRSTLSRIIGTNVQAADLNELESLCAALGVSPEMVVDDAARSLEQSSYGLAAKHDPGVGADINDEDYF
;
A
#
# COMPACT_ATOMS: atom_id res chain seq x y z
N MET A 1 -6.58 7.31 -31.07
CA MET A 1 -6.92 6.34 -30.00
C MET A 1 -6.02 6.64 -28.82
N GLY A 2 -6.55 7.22 -27.74
CA GLY A 2 -5.73 7.66 -26.61
C GLY A 2 -5.23 6.46 -25.80
N GLN A 3 -3.91 6.26 -25.75
CA GLN A 3 -3.30 5.30 -24.83
C GLN A 3 -3.54 5.80 -23.40
N ARG A 4 -4.37 5.09 -22.64
CA ARG A 4 -4.36 5.26 -21.19
C ARG A 4 -3.06 4.65 -20.68
N LYS A 5 -2.35 5.40 -19.86
CA LYS A 5 -1.16 5.01 -19.08
C LYS A 5 -1.53 3.96 -17.99
N GLN A 6 -2.28 2.92 -18.37
CA GLN A 6 -3.04 2.06 -17.45
C GLN A 6 -2.44 0.66 -17.22
N ASP A 7 -1.20 0.40 -17.64
CA ASP A 7 -0.59 -0.92 -17.43
C ASP A 7 0.18 -1.05 -16.11
N GLU A 8 0.54 0.05 -15.46
CA GLU A 8 1.35 0.02 -14.23
C GLU A 8 0.49 0.33 -12.99
N PRO A 9 0.52 -0.52 -11.94
CA PRO A 9 -0.15 -0.24 -10.68
C PRO A 9 0.27 1.10 -10.08
N SER A 10 -0.72 1.91 -9.70
CA SER A 10 -0.49 3.18 -9.01
C SER A 10 0.09 2.98 -7.60
N GLU A 11 0.66 4.02 -6.99
CA GLU A 11 1.11 3.98 -5.59
C GLU A 11 0.02 3.51 -4.62
N PHE A 12 -1.22 3.94 -4.86
CA PHE A 12 -2.38 3.48 -4.09
C PHE A 12 -2.66 2.00 -4.28
N THR A 13 -2.58 1.50 -5.51
CA THR A 13 -2.70 0.06 -5.79
C THR A 13 -1.62 -0.74 -5.07
N LEU A 14 -0.37 -0.25 -5.07
CA LEU A 14 0.74 -0.89 -4.37
C LEU A 14 0.53 -0.90 -2.86
N ALA A 15 -0.02 0.18 -2.29
CA ALA A 15 -0.39 0.25 -0.88
C ALA A 15 -1.47 -0.78 -0.53
N VAL A 16 -2.52 -0.90 -1.34
CA VAL A 16 -3.55 -1.92 -1.17
C VAL A 16 -2.95 -3.34 -1.22
N HIS A 17 -2.05 -3.61 -2.18
CA HIS A 17 -1.36 -4.90 -2.25
C HIS A 17 -0.47 -5.18 -1.02
N ALA A 18 0.16 -4.15 -0.47
CA ALA A 18 0.94 -4.25 0.76
C ALA A 18 0.05 -4.57 1.96
N GLU A 19 -1.11 -3.93 2.08
CA GLU A 19 -2.07 -4.22 3.15
C GLU A 19 -2.63 -5.64 3.04
N ILE A 20 -2.96 -6.12 1.83
CA ILE A 20 -3.37 -7.53 1.62
C ILE A 20 -2.28 -8.47 2.16
N ARG A 21 -1.00 -8.22 1.86
CA ARG A 21 0.13 -8.99 2.41
C ARG A 21 0.25 -8.86 3.92
N GLY A 22 0.00 -7.68 4.48
CA GLY A 22 -0.05 -7.45 5.92
C GLY A 22 -1.12 -8.30 6.59
N TRP A 23 -2.33 -8.31 6.04
CA TRP A 23 -3.44 -9.15 6.50
C TRP A 23 -3.15 -10.65 6.37
N MET A 24 -2.49 -11.09 5.30
CA MET A 24 -1.99 -12.47 5.19
C MET A 24 -1.07 -12.83 6.36
N GLY A 25 -0.14 -11.94 6.71
CA GLY A 25 0.75 -12.12 7.86
C GLY A 25 -0.03 -12.23 9.17
N LYS A 26 -1.00 -11.33 9.41
CA LYS A 26 -1.89 -11.35 10.59
C LYS A 26 -2.70 -12.66 10.70
N ARG A 27 -3.06 -13.27 9.57
CA ARG A 27 -3.82 -14.52 9.49
C ARG A 27 -2.95 -15.79 9.37
N ASN A 28 -1.63 -15.63 9.33
CA ASN A 28 -0.68 -16.72 9.07
C ASN A 28 -1.02 -17.53 7.80
N MET A 29 -1.44 -16.83 6.74
CA MET A 29 -1.84 -17.43 5.46
C MET A 29 -0.75 -17.24 4.41
N SER A 30 -0.37 -18.33 3.74
CA SER A 30 0.48 -18.29 2.55
C SER A 30 -0.30 -17.85 1.30
N GLN A 31 0.39 -17.38 0.25
CA GLN A 31 -0.25 -17.05 -1.04
C GLN A 31 -0.98 -18.26 -1.64
N ARG A 32 -0.45 -19.47 -1.42
CA ARG A 32 -1.11 -20.71 -1.79
C ARG A 32 -2.48 -20.85 -1.12
N GLN A 33 -2.54 -20.69 0.20
CA GLN A 33 -3.78 -20.81 0.96
C GLN A 33 -4.76 -19.71 0.59
N LEU A 34 -4.28 -18.48 0.37
CA LEU A 34 -5.13 -17.37 -0.07
C LEU A 34 -5.72 -17.62 -1.46
N SER A 35 -4.94 -18.15 -2.39
CA SER A 35 -5.44 -18.54 -3.72
C SER A 35 -6.52 -19.61 -3.62
N GLU A 36 -6.32 -20.64 -2.80
CA GLU A 36 -7.30 -21.71 -2.57
C GLU A 36 -8.59 -21.17 -1.92
N ALA A 37 -8.47 -20.27 -0.94
CA ALA A 37 -9.62 -19.72 -0.22
C ALA A 37 -10.41 -18.64 -0.99
N SER A 38 -9.73 -17.83 -1.81
CA SER A 38 -10.37 -16.76 -2.60
C SER A 38 -10.90 -17.23 -3.96
N GLY A 39 -10.53 -18.44 -4.41
CA GLY A 39 -10.84 -18.93 -5.76
C GLY A 39 -10.03 -18.26 -6.87
N ILE A 40 -9.12 -17.32 -6.54
CA ILE A 40 -8.24 -16.67 -7.50
C ILE A 40 -7.05 -17.59 -7.80
N THR A 41 -6.72 -17.73 -9.09
CA THR A 41 -5.60 -18.58 -9.50
C THR A 41 -4.26 -18.07 -8.95
N ARG A 42 -3.33 -18.98 -8.67
CA ARG A 42 -1.99 -18.61 -8.15
C ARG A 42 -1.22 -17.69 -9.09
N SER A 43 -1.39 -17.84 -10.41
CA SER A 43 -0.73 -16.98 -11.39
C SER A 43 -1.28 -15.55 -11.33
N THR A 44 -2.61 -15.39 -11.27
CA THR A 44 -3.25 -14.07 -11.06
C THR A 44 -2.83 -13.47 -9.72
N LEU A 45 -2.92 -14.23 -8.63
CA LEU A 45 -2.54 -13.76 -7.30
C LEU A 45 -1.07 -13.31 -7.24
N SER A 46 -0.17 -14.06 -7.88
CA SER A 46 1.24 -13.69 -8.00
C SER A 46 1.42 -12.37 -8.75
N ARG A 47 0.70 -12.15 -9.86
CA ARG A 47 0.77 -10.87 -10.59
C ARG A 47 0.26 -9.68 -9.78
N ILE A 48 -0.76 -9.90 -8.95
CA ILE A 48 -1.33 -8.87 -8.08
C ILE A 48 -0.38 -8.57 -6.92
N ILE A 49 -0.24 -9.48 -5.96
CA ILE A 49 0.44 -9.20 -4.67
C ILE A 49 1.87 -9.73 -4.60
N GLY A 50 2.32 -10.53 -5.56
CA GLY A 50 3.69 -11.05 -5.63
C GLY A 50 4.63 -10.12 -6.39
N THR A 51 4.29 -9.84 -7.65
CA THR A 51 5.13 -9.02 -8.55
C THR A 51 4.60 -7.61 -8.74
N ASN A 52 3.37 -7.30 -8.29
CA ASN A 52 2.73 -5.98 -8.45
C ASN A 52 2.71 -5.48 -9.90
N VAL A 53 2.37 -6.35 -10.85
CA VAL A 53 2.27 -6.01 -12.28
C VAL A 53 0.83 -5.94 -12.76
N GLN A 54 -0.13 -6.32 -11.93
CA GLN A 54 -1.56 -6.30 -12.23
C GLN A 54 -2.31 -5.68 -11.05
N ALA A 55 -3.18 -4.71 -11.31
CA ALA A 55 -4.12 -4.22 -10.31
C ALA A 55 -5.22 -5.25 -10.07
N ALA A 56 -5.60 -5.48 -8.81
CA ALA A 56 -6.81 -6.23 -8.50
C ALA A 56 -8.05 -5.45 -8.95
N ASP A 57 -8.98 -6.11 -9.63
CA ASP A 57 -10.31 -5.56 -9.82
C ASP A 57 -11.15 -5.64 -8.53
N LEU A 58 -12.37 -5.08 -8.54
CA LEU A 58 -13.22 -5.05 -7.34
C LEU A 58 -13.65 -6.45 -6.89
N ASN A 59 -13.93 -7.37 -7.81
CA ASN A 59 -14.33 -8.74 -7.46
C ASN A 59 -13.14 -9.52 -6.88
N GLU A 60 -11.95 -9.31 -7.44
CA GLU A 60 -10.70 -9.87 -6.94
C GLU A 60 -10.42 -9.33 -5.52
N LEU A 61 -10.55 -8.03 -5.31
CA LEU A 61 -10.39 -7.42 -3.99
C LEU A 61 -11.38 -7.99 -2.96
N GLU A 62 -12.67 -8.06 -3.30
CA GLU A 62 -13.70 -8.64 -2.44
C GLU A 62 -13.39 -10.10 -2.07
N SER A 63 -13.01 -10.91 -3.06
CA SER A 63 -12.69 -12.33 -2.86
C SER A 63 -11.46 -12.53 -1.97
N LEU A 64 -10.42 -11.70 -2.13
CA LEU A 64 -9.23 -11.71 -1.28
C LEU A 64 -9.56 -11.29 0.15
N CYS A 65 -10.33 -10.22 0.32
CA CYS A 65 -10.73 -9.71 1.62
C CYS A 65 -11.61 -10.71 2.38
N ALA A 66 -12.59 -11.32 1.70
CA ALA A 66 -13.42 -12.37 2.25
C ALA A 66 -12.60 -13.57 2.73
N ALA A 67 -11.63 -14.03 1.94
CA ALA A 67 -10.73 -15.12 2.31
C ALA A 67 -9.83 -14.78 3.52
N LEU A 68 -9.49 -13.50 3.70
CA LEU A 68 -8.71 -13.00 4.85
C LEU A 68 -9.57 -12.66 6.07
N GLY A 69 -10.91 -12.73 5.94
CA GLY A 69 -11.84 -12.34 7.00
C GLY A 69 -11.70 -10.87 7.38
N VAL A 70 -11.56 -9.99 6.39
CA VAL A 70 -11.51 -8.53 6.52
C VAL A 70 -12.44 -7.90 5.49
N SER A 71 -12.97 -6.70 5.74
CA SER A 71 -13.78 -5.99 4.76
C SER A 71 -12.91 -5.21 3.77
N PRO A 72 -13.32 -5.06 2.49
CA PRO A 72 -12.57 -4.28 1.50
C PRO A 72 -12.33 -2.82 1.93
N GLU A 73 -13.32 -2.21 2.60
CA GLU A 73 -13.22 -0.81 3.06
C GLU A 73 -12.10 -0.64 4.08
N MET A 74 -11.92 -1.61 4.99
CA MET A 74 -10.86 -1.57 5.99
C MET A 74 -9.47 -1.67 5.36
N VAL A 75 -9.31 -2.57 4.37
CA VAL A 75 -8.03 -2.72 3.64
C VAL A 75 -7.69 -1.44 2.86
N VAL A 76 -8.70 -0.83 2.24
CA VAL A 76 -8.55 0.42 1.49
C VAL A 76 -8.24 1.61 2.41
N ASP A 77 -8.90 1.72 3.56
CA ASP A 77 -8.65 2.75 4.57
C ASP A 77 -7.25 2.61 5.18
N ASP A 78 -6.84 1.39 5.52
CA ASP A 78 -5.48 1.10 5.98
C ASP A 78 -4.44 1.51 4.92
N ALA A 79 -4.68 1.21 3.65
CA ALA A 79 -3.78 1.57 2.56
C ALA A 79 -3.68 3.09 2.35
N ALA A 80 -4.81 3.80 2.44
CA ALA A 80 -4.84 5.27 2.36
C ALA A 80 -4.01 5.90 3.50
N ARG A 81 -4.21 5.43 4.74
CA ARG A 81 -3.44 5.89 5.91
C ARG A 81 -1.95 5.59 5.79
N SER A 82 -1.57 4.41 5.31
CA SER A 82 -0.18 4.02 5.09
C SER A 82 0.51 4.96 4.08
N LEU A 83 -0.21 5.41 3.04
CA LEU A 83 0.32 6.38 2.08
C LEU A 83 0.45 7.79 2.65
N GLU A 84 -0.54 8.25 3.40
CA GLU A 84 -0.47 9.56 4.09
C GLU A 84 0.72 9.59 5.06
N GLN A 85 0.91 8.56 5.88
CA GLN A 85 2.04 8.48 6.80
C GLN A 85 3.39 8.48 6.06
N SER A 86 3.45 7.84 4.88
CA SER A 86 4.64 7.82 4.04
C SER A 86 4.93 9.22 3.46
N SER A 87 3.91 9.96 3.03
CA SER A 87 4.08 11.31 2.49
C SER A 87 4.50 12.32 3.58
N TYR A 88 3.88 12.26 4.76
CA TYR A 88 4.29 13.06 5.93
C TYR A 88 5.69 12.67 6.43
N GLY A 89 6.06 11.39 6.36
CA GLY A 89 7.38 10.89 6.73
C GLY A 89 8.52 11.33 5.80
N LEU A 90 8.23 11.74 4.57
CA LEU A 90 9.19 12.42 3.69
C LEU A 90 9.27 13.93 3.95
N ALA A 91 8.15 14.59 4.27
CA ALA A 91 8.13 16.02 4.61
C ALA A 91 8.94 16.31 5.90
N ALA A 92 8.85 15.44 6.92
CA ALA A 92 9.62 15.58 8.16
C ALA A 92 11.15 15.37 8.01
N LYS A 93 11.62 14.87 6.86
CA LYS A 93 13.05 14.67 6.56
C LYS A 93 13.65 15.79 5.71
N HIS A 94 12.83 16.77 5.31
CA HIS A 94 13.24 17.93 4.53
C HIS A 94 13.02 19.24 5.32
N ASP A 95 13.46 19.26 6.58
CA ASP A 95 13.78 20.51 7.27
C ASP A 95 15.29 20.78 7.08
N PRO A 96 15.71 21.52 6.03
CA PRO A 96 17.08 21.99 5.94
C PRO A 96 17.26 23.08 7.00
N GLY A 97 17.63 22.67 8.21
CA GLY A 97 18.23 23.48 9.25
C GLY A 97 17.55 24.83 9.47
N VAL A 98 16.72 24.89 10.51
CA VAL A 98 16.61 26.09 11.35
C VAL A 98 18.04 26.50 11.71
N GLY A 99 18.57 27.44 10.94
CA GLY A 99 19.80 28.15 11.23
C GLY A 99 19.61 28.78 12.59
N ALA A 100 20.38 28.30 13.56
CA ALA A 100 20.59 28.98 14.81
C ALA A 100 21.14 30.38 14.49
N ASP A 101 20.29 31.40 14.51
CA ASP A 101 20.74 32.77 14.71
C ASP A 101 20.81 33.01 16.22
N ILE A 102 21.80 32.36 16.83
CA ILE A 102 22.34 32.81 18.12
C ILE A 102 23.19 34.01 17.75
N ASN A 103 22.69 35.21 17.99
CA ASN A 103 23.53 36.38 18.22
C ASN A 103 23.15 36.95 19.59
N ASP A 104 23.47 36.17 20.62
CA ASP A 104 23.93 36.71 21.90
C ASP A 104 25.37 37.19 21.63
N GLU A 105 25.56 38.49 21.40
CA GLU A 105 26.82 39.27 21.53
C GLU A 105 26.74 40.52 20.62
N ASP A 106 25.95 41.52 21.03
CA ASP A 106 26.39 42.91 20.89
C ASP A 106 25.89 43.72 22.08
N TYR A 107 26.84 43.89 22.98
CA TYR A 107 26.86 44.67 24.19
C TYR A 107 26.97 46.15 23.80
N PHE A 108 26.00 47.01 24.12
CA PHE A 108 26.17 48.40 24.59
C PHE A 108 24.84 49.06 24.95
#